data_AF-A0A6N7WIC8-F1
#
_entry.id   AF-A0A6N7WIC8-F1
#
_cell.length_a   1.000
_cell.length_b   1.000
_cell.length_c   1.000
_cell.angle_alpha   90.00
_cell.angle_beta   90.00
_cell.angle_gamma   90.00
#
_symmetry.space_group_name_H-M   'P 1'
#
loop_
_entity.id
_entity.type
_entity.pdbx_description
1 polymer ?
#
loop_
_entity_poly.entity_id
_entity_poly.type
_entity_poly.pdbx_seq_one_letter_code
_entity_poly.pdbx_strand_id
1 'polypeptide(L)'
;MSCMWVSVSDCNQSHIFQLTQLLRQDKDLQIILSYGAPGGDNRGSGSAQRRIERLLSRIGMPSHLKGYQYLKTALEICLNDMEALDGITKRLYPEVAKKHKTTKEKVEHAVRHAIESAWKRGDEREHKNLFGYCQTEGKRPTNAEFITRMADYLLHDTTSFLS
;
A
#
# COMPACT_ATOMS: atom_id res chain seq x y z
N MET A 1 24.85 10.39 -22.28
CA MET A 1 23.73 11.21 -21.77
C MET A 1 24.20 11.88 -20.50
N SER A 2 24.13 13.21 -20.45
CA SER A 2 24.50 14.00 -19.26
C SER A 2 23.30 14.00 -18.30
N CYS A 3 23.40 13.33 -17.16
CA CYS A 3 22.33 13.30 -16.17
C CYS A 3 22.63 14.32 -15.07
N MET A 4 21.70 15.26 -14.84
CA MET A 4 21.76 16.20 -13.74
C MET A 4 20.73 15.78 -12.68
N TRP A 5 21.19 15.49 -11.46
CA TRP A 5 20.34 15.21 -10.31
C TRP A 5 20.28 16.42 -9.41
N VAL A 6 19.07 16.90 -9.13
CA VAL A 6 18.84 18.02 -8.21
C VAL A 6 17.74 17.62 -7.24
N SER A 7 18.07 17.61 -5.94
CA SER A 7 17.06 17.42 -4.89
C SER A 7 16.27 18.71 -4.69
N VAL A 8 14.98 18.60 -4.34
CA VAL A 8 14.13 19.76 -4.01
C VAL A 8 14.66 20.50 -2.78
N SER A 9 15.28 19.80 -1.83
CA SER A 9 15.92 20.41 -0.65
C SER A 9 17.15 21.26 -0.98
N ASP A 10 17.84 20.95 -2.07
CA ASP A 10 19.13 21.52 -2.44
C ASP A 10 19.07 22.33 -3.74
N CYS A 11 17.85 22.56 -4.26
CA CYS A 11 17.64 23.32 -5.48
C CYS A 11 17.86 24.81 -5.21
N ASN A 12 18.89 25.39 -5.82
CA ASN A 12 19.21 26.80 -5.72
C ASN A 12 19.15 27.48 -7.10
N GLN A 13 19.31 28.81 -7.13
CA GLN A 13 19.28 29.59 -8.37
C GLN A 13 20.29 29.11 -9.42
N SER A 14 21.46 28.62 -9.00
CA SER A 14 22.49 28.11 -9.89
C SER A 14 22.06 26.83 -10.61
N HIS A 15 21.36 25.92 -9.91
CA HIS A 15 20.80 24.70 -10.50
C HIS A 15 19.74 25.03 -11.55
N ILE A 16 18.87 26.01 -11.28
CA ILE A 16 17.85 26.48 -12.23
C ILE A 16 18.52 27.10 -13.47
N PHE A 17 19.57 27.89 -13.26
CA PHE A 17 20.32 28.52 -14.36
C PHE A 17 20.99 27.47 -15.26
N GLN A 18 21.64 26.46 -14.68
CA GLN A 18 22.24 25.37 -15.45
C GLN A 18 21.20 24.56 -16.23
N LEU A 19 20.06 24.24 -15.62
CA LEU A 19 18.97 23.55 -16.31
C LEU A 19 18.45 24.37 -17.52
N THR A 20 18.33 25.68 -17.34
CA THR A 20 17.92 26.61 -18.41
C THR A 20 18.92 26.61 -19.57
N GLN A 21 20.23 26.54 -19.28
CA GLN A 21 21.25 26.44 -20.33
C GLN A 21 21.18 25.10 -21.09
N LEU A 22 20.94 23.99 -20.38
CA LEU A 22 20.81 22.67 -21.00
C LEU A 22 19.61 22.60 -21.95
N LEU A 23 18.45 23.12 -21.53
CA LEU A 23 17.26 23.21 -22.38
C LEU A 23 17.44 24.07 -23.62
N ARG A 24 18.33 25.08 -23.55
CA ARG A 24 18.63 25.94 -24.71
C ARG A 24 19.57 25.24 -25.71
N GLN A 25 20.46 24.38 -25.23
CA GLN A 25 21.46 23.70 -26.07
C GLN A 25 20.92 22.44 -26.74
N ASP A 26 20.02 21.72 -26.08
CA ASP A 26 19.48 20.45 -26.57
C ASP A 26 17.94 20.48 -26.54
N LYS A 27 17.34 20.50 -27.74
CA LYS A 27 15.88 20.55 -27.90
C LYS A 27 15.20 19.19 -27.66
N ASP A 28 15.97 18.10 -27.69
CA ASP A 28 15.47 16.74 -27.45
C ASP A 28 15.69 16.29 -26.00
N LEU A 29 16.12 17.21 -25.13
CA LEU A 29 16.35 16.95 -23.72
C LEU A 29 15.05 16.51 -23.01
N GLN A 30 15.02 15.27 -22.53
CA GLN A 30 13.94 14.77 -21.67
C GLN A 30 14.24 15.05 -20.19
N ILE A 31 13.36 15.78 -19.53
CA ILE A 31 13.42 16.00 -18.08
C ILE A 31 12.49 15.01 -17.38
N ILE A 32 13.06 14.19 -16.51
CA ILE A 32 12.31 13.27 -15.65
C ILE A 32 12.27 13.87 -14.24
N LEU A 33 11.08 14.25 -13.77
CA LEU A 33 10.87 14.72 -12.40
C LEU A 33 10.42 13.55 -11.53
N SER A 34 11.23 13.18 -10.55
CA SER A 34 10.86 12.18 -9.54
C SER A 34 10.71 12.84 -8.17
N TYR A 35 9.55 12.66 -7.53
CA TYR A 35 9.35 13.01 -6.13
C TYR A 35 9.65 11.80 -5.24
N GLY A 36 10.78 11.82 -4.53
CA GLY A 36 11.16 10.78 -3.57
C GLY A 36 12.66 10.80 -3.24
N ALA A 37 13.02 10.41 -2.01
CA ALA A 37 14.41 10.37 -1.56
C ALA A 37 15.28 9.47 -2.47
N PRO A 38 16.52 9.87 -2.82
CA PRO A 38 17.37 9.19 -3.80
C PRO A 38 18.09 7.97 -3.20
N GLY A 39 17.35 7.08 -2.53
CA GLY A 39 17.94 5.98 -1.75
C GLY A 39 16.96 4.88 -1.37
N GLY A 40 16.15 4.42 -2.31
CA GLY A 40 15.18 3.36 -2.06
C GLY A 40 14.77 2.61 -3.31
N ASP A 41 15.72 2.31 -4.19
CA ASP A 41 15.49 1.48 -5.36
C ASP A 41 15.64 0.01 -4.96
N ASN A 42 14.54 -0.59 -4.50
CA ASN A 42 14.35 -2.04 -4.51
C ASN A 42 13.11 -2.32 -5.38
N ARG A 43 13.35 -2.31 -6.70
CA ARG A 43 12.35 -2.35 -7.78
C ARG A 43 11.45 -3.58 -7.63
N GLY A 44 10.15 -3.34 -7.51
CA GLY A 44 9.08 -4.34 -7.56
C GLY A 44 8.31 -4.54 -6.24
N SER A 45 8.99 -4.79 -5.12
CA SER A 45 8.34 -5.18 -3.86
C SER A 45 8.09 -4.01 -2.90
N GLY A 46 9.01 -3.02 -2.86
CA GLY A 46 8.90 -1.88 -1.95
C GLY A 46 7.74 -0.93 -2.25
N SER A 47 7.30 -0.85 -3.51
CA SER A 47 6.14 -0.04 -3.90
C SER A 47 4.82 -0.65 -3.40
N ALA A 48 4.64 -1.96 -3.57
CA ALA A 48 3.45 -2.68 -3.11
C ALA A 48 3.32 -2.64 -1.58
N GLN A 49 4.41 -2.91 -0.86
CA GLN A 49 4.41 -2.89 0.60
C GLN A 49 4.08 -1.50 1.17
N ARG A 50 4.64 -0.43 0.60
CA ARG A 50 4.31 0.95 0.97
C ARG A 50 2.86 1.31 0.65
N ARG A 51 2.28 0.78 -0.44
CA ARG A 51 0.86 0.97 -0.76
C ARG A 51 -0.04 0.30 0.26
N ILE A 52 0.28 -0.95 0.64
CA ILE A 52 -0.45 -1.67 1.69
C ILE A 52 -0.40 -0.90 3.02
N GLU A 53 0.79 -0.46 3.46
CA GLU A 53 0.95 0.30 4.70
C GLU A 53 0.15 1.61 4.69
N ARG A 54 0.20 2.36 3.59
CA ARG A 54 -0.59 3.59 3.43
C ARG A 54 -2.08 3.30 3.51
N LEU A 55 -2.56 2.25 2.85
CA LEU A 55 -3.98 1.89 2.85
C LEU A 55 -4.46 1.46 4.24
N LEU A 56 -3.71 0.60 4.93
CA LEU A 56 -4.03 0.18 6.30
C LEU A 56 -4.03 1.36 7.28
N SER A 57 -3.06 2.27 7.15
CA SER A 57 -2.98 3.48 7.99
C SER A 57 -4.14 4.44 7.71
N ARG A 58 -4.52 4.61 6.44
CA ARG A 58 -5.65 5.46 6.01
C ARG A 58 -6.99 4.98 6.55
N ILE A 59 -7.20 3.67 6.66
CA ILE A 59 -8.41 3.07 7.25
C ILE A 59 -8.42 3.19 8.79
N GLY A 60 -7.33 3.66 9.39
CA GLY A 60 -7.20 3.85 10.84
C GLY A 60 -6.72 2.60 11.58
N MET A 61 -6.06 1.66 10.91
CA MET A 61 -5.56 0.46 11.57
C MET A 61 -4.30 0.76 12.42
N PRO A 62 -4.29 0.44 13.72
CA PRO A 62 -3.12 0.70 14.57
C PRO A 62 -1.93 -0.21 14.20
N SER A 63 -0.78 0.40 13.93
CA SER A 63 0.44 -0.29 13.43
C SER A 63 1.08 -1.26 14.42
N HIS A 64 0.84 -1.09 15.73
CA HIS A 64 1.40 -1.94 16.79
C HIS A 64 0.65 -3.26 16.96
N LEU A 65 -0.51 -3.45 16.31
CA LEU A 65 -1.28 -4.68 16.43
C LEU A 65 -0.66 -5.80 15.59
N LYS A 66 -0.66 -7.02 16.12
CA LYS A 66 -0.22 -8.21 15.35
C LYS A 66 -1.05 -8.41 14.09
N GLY A 67 -2.35 -8.09 14.13
CA GLY A 67 -3.23 -8.16 12.98
C GLY A 67 -2.79 -7.25 11.82
N TYR A 68 -2.17 -6.10 12.12
CA TYR A 68 -1.59 -5.21 11.10
C TYR A 68 -0.46 -5.92 10.33
N GLN A 69 0.47 -6.55 11.06
CA GLN A 69 1.58 -7.29 10.46
C GLN A 69 1.10 -8.50 9.65
N TYR A 70 0.11 -9.22 10.17
CA TYR A 70 -0.48 -10.36 9.47
C TYR A 70 -1.22 -9.93 8.21
N LEU A 71 -1.97 -8.81 8.24
CA LEU A 71 -2.64 -8.26 7.05
C LEU A 71 -1.66 -7.81 5.99
N LYS A 72 -0.54 -7.18 6.36
CA LYS A 72 0.52 -6.86 5.40
C LYS A 72 0.98 -8.10 4.64
N THR A 73 1.31 -9.16 5.38
CA THR A 73 1.77 -10.43 4.78
C THR A 73 0.67 -11.12 3.97
N ALA A 74 -0.58 -11.07 4.44
CA ALA A 74 -1.72 -11.65 3.75
C ALA A 74 -1.95 -10.95 2.41
N LEU A 75 -1.98 -9.61 2.40
CA LEU A 75 -2.17 -8.82 1.19
C LEU A 75 -1.00 -8.97 0.21
N GLU A 76 0.25 -9.03 0.71
CA GLU A 76 1.40 -9.35 -0.13
C GLU A 76 1.25 -10.73 -0.80
N ILE A 77 0.73 -11.74 -0.10
CA ILE A 77 0.46 -13.05 -0.69
C ILE A 77 -0.64 -12.93 -1.76
N CYS A 78 -1.76 -12.27 -1.46
CA CYS A 78 -2.87 -12.09 -2.40
C CYS A 78 -2.49 -11.32 -3.67
N LEU A 79 -1.57 -10.36 -3.58
CA LEU A 79 -1.08 -9.62 -4.75
C LEU A 79 -0.19 -10.47 -5.65
N ASN A 80 0.49 -11.48 -5.10
CA ASN A 80 1.34 -12.40 -5.87
C ASN A 80 0.56 -13.62 -6.38
N ASP A 81 -0.48 -14.04 -5.66
CA ASP A 81 -1.31 -15.20 -5.96
C ASP A 81 -2.78 -14.89 -5.64
N MET A 82 -3.56 -14.60 -6.70
CA MET A 82 -4.97 -14.28 -6.55
C MET A 82 -5.81 -15.48 -6.10
N GLU A 83 -5.37 -16.73 -6.32
CA GLU A 83 -6.09 -17.92 -5.86
C GLU A 83 -6.11 -18.04 -4.32
N ALA A 84 -5.26 -17.27 -3.63
CA ALA A 84 -5.26 -17.22 -2.18
C ALA A 84 -6.54 -16.60 -1.60
N LEU A 85 -7.25 -15.76 -2.37
CA LEU A 85 -8.51 -15.13 -1.97
C LEU A 85 -9.68 -16.12 -1.89
N ASP A 86 -9.68 -17.16 -2.73
CA ASP A 86 -10.72 -18.20 -2.72
C ASP A 86 -10.68 -19.08 -1.46
N GLY A 87 -9.57 -19.04 -0.72
CA GLY A 87 -9.28 -19.94 0.38
C GLY A 87 -8.75 -19.26 1.63
N ILE A 88 -9.36 -18.17 2.12
CA ILE A 88 -8.78 -17.38 3.22
C ILE A 88 -8.48 -18.21 4.48
N THR A 89 -9.46 -18.99 4.97
CA THR A 89 -9.29 -19.76 6.22
C THR A 89 -8.45 -21.02 6.05
N LYS A 90 -8.44 -21.61 4.86
CA LYS A 90 -7.82 -22.92 4.58
C LYS A 90 -6.46 -22.83 3.87
N ARG A 91 -6.14 -21.71 3.23
CA ARG A 91 -4.89 -21.46 2.51
C ARG A 91 -4.17 -20.23 3.07
N LEU A 92 -4.79 -19.05 3.01
CA LEU A 92 -4.12 -17.79 3.35
C LEU A 92 -3.68 -17.72 4.82
N TYR A 93 -4.56 -18.02 5.77
CA TYR A 93 -4.20 -17.98 7.19
C TYR A 93 -3.14 -19.02 7.58
N PRO A 94 -3.19 -20.28 7.13
CA PRO A 94 -2.08 -21.22 7.30
C PRO A 94 -0.74 -20.71 6.76
N GLU A 95 -0.71 -20.10 5.57
CA GLU A 95 0.52 -19.54 4.98
C GLU A 95 1.08 -18.36 5.79
N VAL A 96 0.21 -17.43 6.21
CA VAL A 96 0.61 -16.33 7.09
C VAL A 96 1.10 -16.87 8.44
N ALA A 97 0.40 -17.86 8.99
CA ALA A 97 0.77 -18.48 10.26
C ALA A 97 2.16 -19.14 10.19
N LYS A 98 2.48 -19.80 9.08
CA LYS A 98 3.79 -20.39 8.81
C LYS A 98 4.89 -19.33 8.76
N LYS A 99 4.67 -18.22 8.04
CA LYS A 99 5.63 -17.10 7.97
C LYS A 99 5.88 -16.44 9.33
N HIS A 100 4.84 -16.34 10.16
CA HIS A 100 4.90 -15.67 11.47
C HIS A 100 5.11 -16.62 12.66
N LYS A 101 5.39 -17.91 12.40
CA LYS A 101 5.58 -18.94 13.45
C LYS A 101 4.44 -18.94 14.48
N THR A 102 3.20 -18.90 14.01
CA THR A 102 1.98 -18.86 14.82
C THR A 102 0.96 -19.87 14.31
N THR A 103 -0.28 -19.83 14.79
CA THR A 103 -1.38 -20.69 14.32
C THR A 103 -2.40 -19.90 13.50
N LYS A 104 -3.10 -20.56 12.57
CA LYS A 104 -4.12 -19.94 11.72
C LYS A 104 -5.25 -19.29 12.55
N GLU A 105 -5.58 -19.86 13.71
CA GLU A 105 -6.58 -19.33 14.63
C GLU A 105 -6.10 -18.02 15.27
N LYS A 106 -4.82 -17.94 15.66
CA LYS A 106 -4.23 -16.70 16.19
C LYS A 106 -4.14 -15.61 15.13
N VAL A 107 -3.86 -15.99 13.88
CA VAL A 107 -3.88 -15.05 12.74
C VAL A 107 -5.28 -14.47 12.58
N GLU A 108 -6.28 -15.34 12.44
CA GLU A 108 -7.67 -14.96 12.26
C GLU A 108 -8.16 -14.04 13.40
N HIS A 109 -7.88 -14.42 14.65
CA HIS A 109 -8.25 -13.63 15.81
C HIS A 109 -7.60 -12.24 15.82
N ALA A 110 -6.28 -12.17 15.56
CA ALA A 110 -5.56 -10.90 15.53
C ALA A 110 -6.04 -10.00 14.39
N VAL A 111 -6.34 -10.57 13.21
CA VAL A 111 -6.90 -9.84 12.07
C VAL A 111 -8.28 -9.29 12.43
N ARG A 112 -9.16 -10.09 13.04
CA ARG A 112 -10.48 -9.64 13.49
C ARG A 112 -10.37 -8.43 14.43
N HIS A 113 -9.49 -8.52 15.42
CA HIS A 113 -9.27 -7.45 16.39
C HIS A 113 -8.74 -6.17 15.76
N ALA A 114 -7.85 -6.30 14.78
CA ALA A 114 -7.31 -5.15 14.07
C ALA A 114 -8.41 -4.46 13.25
N ILE A 115 -9.25 -5.22 12.53
CA ILE A 115 -10.38 -4.68 11.75
C ILE A 115 -11.40 -4.02 12.70
N GLU A 116 -11.72 -4.66 13.82
CA GLU A 116 -12.62 -4.08 14.84
C GLU A 116 -12.10 -2.74 15.37
N SER A 117 -10.80 -2.67 15.65
CA SER A 117 -10.15 -1.44 16.13
C SER A 117 -10.18 -0.34 15.06
N ALA A 118 -9.92 -0.69 13.80
CA ALA A 118 -9.97 0.25 12.68
C ALA A 118 -11.40 0.72 12.40
N TRP A 119 -12.40 -0.16 12.48
CA TRP A 119 -13.80 0.17 12.25
C TRP A 119 -14.36 1.16 13.28
N LYS A 120 -13.89 1.08 14.53
CA LYS A 120 -14.33 1.96 15.63
C LYS A 120 -13.65 3.33 15.66
N ARG A 121 -12.48 3.46 15.02
CA ARG A 121 -11.60 4.65 15.17
C ARG A 121 -11.28 5.35 13.85
N GLY A 122 -11.43 4.65 12.73
CA GLY A 122 -11.14 5.17 11.40
C GLY A 122 -12.18 6.18 10.91
N ASP A 123 -11.82 6.92 9.87
CA ASP A 123 -12.72 7.86 9.22
C ASP A 123 -13.80 7.12 8.44
N GLU A 124 -15.07 7.39 8.74
CA GLU A 124 -16.23 6.82 8.06
C GLU A 124 -16.19 7.06 6.55
N ARG A 125 -15.62 8.19 6.10
CA ARG A 125 -15.46 8.50 4.67
C ARG A 125 -14.55 7.50 3.99
N GLU A 126 -13.48 7.10 4.67
CA GLU A 126 -12.53 6.14 4.13
C GLU A 126 -13.11 4.73 4.12
N HIS A 127 -13.89 4.38 5.13
CA HIS A 127 -14.64 3.12 5.14
C HIS A 127 -15.64 3.07 3.99
N LYS A 128 -16.40 4.13 3.78
CA LYS A 128 -17.39 4.22 2.70
C LYS A 128 -16.74 4.16 1.31
N ASN A 129 -15.60 4.83 1.13
CA ASN A 129 -14.87 4.78 -0.14
C ASN A 129 -14.37 3.37 -0.48
N LEU A 130 -13.96 2.59 0.53
CA LEU A 130 -13.38 1.27 0.30
C LEU A 130 -14.43 0.14 0.26
N PHE A 131 -15.41 0.18 1.16
CA PHE A 131 -16.40 -0.89 1.34
C PHE A 131 -17.78 -0.55 0.76
N GLY A 132 -18.05 0.73 0.47
CA GLY A 132 -19.37 1.23 0.05
C GLY A 132 -20.32 1.53 1.21
N TYR A 133 -19.91 1.24 2.45
CA TYR A 133 -20.65 1.48 3.68
C TYR A 133 -19.67 1.82 4.82
N CYS A 134 -20.19 2.40 5.90
CA CYS A 134 -19.41 2.79 7.07
C CYS A 134 -20.06 2.30 8.38
N GLN A 135 -19.45 2.64 9.52
CA GLN A 135 -19.89 2.19 10.84
C GLN A 135 -21.34 2.59 11.17
N THR A 136 -21.79 3.74 10.69
CA THR A 136 -23.14 4.28 10.91
C THR A 136 -24.19 3.66 9.98
N GLU A 137 -23.77 3.16 8.81
CA GLU A 137 -24.66 2.62 7.77
C GLU A 137 -24.73 1.08 7.76
N GLY A 138 -23.75 0.40 8.37
CA GLY A 138 -23.60 -1.05 8.24
C GLY A 138 -22.82 -1.71 9.37
N LYS A 139 -22.77 -3.05 9.30
CA LYS A 139 -21.97 -3.87 10.23
C LYS A 139 -20.50 -3.85 9.80
N ARG A 140 -19.60 -4.06 10.77
CA ARG A 140 -18.17 -4.25 10.50
C ARG A 140 -17.96 -5.31 9.41
N PRO A 141 -17.08 -5.07 8.41
CA PRO A 141 -16.77 -6.05 7.39
C PRO A 141 -16.24 -7.34 8.00
N THR A 142 -16.57 -8.47 7.38
CA THR A 142 -15.96 -9.75 7.76
C THR A 142 -14.48 -9.74 7.43
N ASN A 143 -13.66 -10.57 8.10
CA ASN A 143 -12.24 -10.60 7.79
C ASN A 143 -11.97 -10.98 6.32
N ALA A 144 -12.79 -11.88 5.78
CA ALA A 144 -12.69 -12.31 4.40
C ALA A 144 -13.01 -11.17 3.42
N GLU A 145 -14.14 -10.49 3.64
CA GLU A 145 -14.53 -9.32 2.86
C GLU A 145 -13.49 -8.20 2.95
N PHE A 146 -12.96 -7.93 4.14
CA PHE A 146 -11.93 -6.93 4.35
C PHE A 146 -10.69 -7.21 3.50
N ILE A 147 -10.15 -8.43 3.57
CA ILE A 147 -8.97 -8.82 2.81
C ILE A 147 -9.23 -8.74 1.30
N THR A 148 -10.39 -9.22 0.85
CA THR A 148 -10.78 -9.22 -0.56
C THR A 148 -10.85 -7.80 -1.10
N ARG A 149 -11.61 -6.92 -0.45
CA ARG A 149 -11.77 -5.51 -0.87
C ARG A 149 -10.46 -4.74 -0.87
N MET A 150 -9.60 -5.00 0.12
CA MET A 150 -8.27 -4.41 0.19
C MET A 150 -7.37 -4.87 -0.96
N ALA A 151 -7.39 -6.18 -1.26
CA ALA A 151 -6.62 -6.74 -2.37
C ALA A 151 -7.12 -6.17 -3.71
N ASP A 152 -8.44 -6.13 -3.93
CA ASP A 152 -9.04 -5.55 -5.13
C ASP A 152 -8.63 -4.09 -5.29
N TYR A 153 -8.73 -3.27 -4.24
CA TYR A 153 -8.33 -1.87 -4.28
C TYR A 153 -6.87 -1.70 -4.69
N LEU A 154 -5.97 -2.51 -4.13
CA LEU A 154 -4.54 -2.45 -4.45
C LEU A 154 -4.25 -2.91 -5.89
N LEU A 155 -4.99 -3.88 -6.41
CA LEU A 155 -4.87 -4.34 -7.80
C LEU A 155 -5.35 -3.26 -8.78
N HIS A 156 -6.57 -2.74 -8.60
CA HIS A 156 -7.18 -1.76 -9.49
C HIS A 156 -6.46 -0.40 -9.48
N ASP A 157 -5.94 0.02 -8.33
CA ASP A 157 -5.13 1.24 -8.21
C ASP A 157 -3.77 1.12 -8.94
N THR A 158 -3.38 -0.08 -9.40
CA THR A 158 -2.22 -0.25 -10.31
C THR A 158 -2.57 0.06 -11.76
N THR A 159 -3.82 -0.23 -12.16
CA THR A 159 -4.31 -0.07 -13.54
C THR A 159 -4.60 1.39 -13.89
N SER A 160 -4.91 2.24 -12.90
CA SER A 160 -5.13 3.68 -13.07
C SER A 160 -3.86 4.48 -13.40
N PHE A 161 -2.66 3.90 -13.23
CA PHE A 161 -1.39 4.52 -13.68
C PHE A 161 -0.97 4.09 -15.09
N LEU A 162 -1.70 3.17 -15.73
CA LEU A 162 -1.40 2.66 -17.07
C LEU A 162 -2.46 3.06 -18.12
N SER A 163 -3.42 3.92 -17.77
CA SER A 163 -4.38 4.54 -18.72
C SER A 163 -4.17 6.04 -18.81
#